data_AF-A0A561END5-F1
#
_entry.id   AF-A0A561END5-F1
#
_cell.length_a   1.000
_cell.length_b   1.000
_cell.length_c   1.000
_cell.angle_alpha   90.00
_cell.angle_beta   90.00
_cell.angle_gamma   90.00
#
_symmetry.space_group_name_H-M   'P 1'
#
loop_
_entity.id
_entity.type
_entity.pdbx_description
1 polymer ?
#
loop_
_entity_poly.entity_id
_entity_poly.type
_entity_poly.pdbx_seq_one_letter_code
_entity_poly.pdbx_strand_id
1 'polypeptide(L)'
;MTATPVMEAAVDAPVIGAPAPARPSISQPPWAVLGHRADGRPIRPIAGGAPDDDDTDVDLDEDTDPDPEPDADPDEDTDPDDTDDTEPGPAAAKPKPGPRKTTTPQPAAAAAAGEEWTPPSRDEHERMRRTLAARKAEKLDLQRQLNELRARTAEAETESEKAIREAAEQGEKKFKAPLVRTAARAALIQAGALAAIDPSDKEKGEARIRRLLKLVDMDDVSVDSDTGEVLGLEDQIEAMQADYPELFAKPAPEPQKLKPRPTAAPKNPAPEKPKPSWERHAASALRQS
;
A
#
# COMPACT_ATOMS: atom_id res chain seq x y z
N MET A 1 3.47 47.17 -70.01
CA MET A 1 2.26 46.73 -69.29
C MET A 1 2.17 45.22 -69.44
N THR A 2 2.73 44.49 -68.47
CA THR A 2 2.79 43.02 -68.47
C THR A 2 2.00 42.52 -67.28
N ALA A 3 0.86 41.89 -67.54
CA ALA A 3 -0.03 41.34 -66.54
C ALA A 3 0.51 39.97 -66.08
N THR A 4 0.81 39.86 -64.79
CA THR A 4 1.17 38.61 -64.11
C THR A 4 -0.08 37.79 -63.82
N PRO A 5 -0.12 36.49 -64.16
CA PRO A 5 -1.23 35.62 -63.80
C PRO A 5 -1.15 35.23 -62.33
N VAL A 6 -2.26 35.39 -61.62
CA VAL A 6 -2.49 34.91 -60.25
C VAL A 6 -2.61 33.39 -60.31
N MET A 7 -1.67 32.68 -59.67
CA MET A 7 -1.81 31.24 -59.46
C MET A 7 -2.85 30.99 -58.37
N GLU A 8 -3.98 30.46 -58.80
CA GLU A 8 -5.07 29.95 -57.97
C GLU A 8 -4.60 28.67 -57.28
N ALA A 9 -4.41 28.73 -55.97
CA ALA A 9 -4.01 27.58 -55.16
C ALA A 9 -5.14 26.55 -55.14
N ALA A 10 -4.88 25.38 -55.70
CA ALA A 10 -5.75 24.22 -55.62
C ALA A 10 -5.95 23.84 -54.15
N VAL A 11 -7.18 24.07 -53.67
CA VAL A 11 -7.63 23.65 -52.34
C VAL A 11 -7.74 22.13 -52.37
N ASP A 12 -6.88 21.50 -51.59
CA ASP A 12 -6.81 20.05 -51.39
C ASP A 12 -8.17 19.56 -50.87
N ALA A 13 -8.85 18.73 -51.67
CA ALA A 13 -10.13 18.16 -51.28
C ALA A 13 -9.87 17.12 -50.16
N PRO A 14 -10.66 17.14 -49.06
CA PRO A 14 -10.50 16.16 -48.00
C PRO A 14 -10.74 14.76 -48.56
N VAL A 15 -9.73 13.91 -48.46
CA VAL A 15 -9.82 12.47 -48.73
C VAL A 15 -10.88 11.90 -47.80
N ILE A 16 -12.07 11.63 -48.35
CA ILE A 16 -13.15 10.93 -47.68
C ILE A 16 -12.65 9.52 -47.42
N GLY A 17 -12.09 9.30 -46.23
CA GLY A 17 -11.61 8.00 -45.78
C GLY A 17 -12.73 6.97 -45.86
N ALA A 18 -12.42 5.82 -46.44
CA ALA A 18 -13.33 4.68 -46.52
C ALA A 18 -13.90 4.36 -45.12
N PRO A 19 -15.19 4.03 -45.00
CA PRO A 19 -15.82 3.74 -43.72
C PRO A 19 -15.07 2.57 -43.06
N ALA A 20 -14.60 2.79 -41.83
CA ALA A 20 -13.96 1.76 -41.03
C ALA A 20 -14.86 0.51 -40.96
N PRO A 21 -14.31 -0.71 -41.06
CA PRO A 21 -15.11 -1.92 -40.95
C PRO A 21 -15.86 -1.91 -39.62
N ALA A 22 -17.18 -2.09 -39.68
CA ALA A 22 -18.05 -2.15 -38.52
C ALA A 22 -17.48 -3.18 -37.54
N ARG A 23 -17.02 -2.72 -36.38
CA ARG A 23 -16.54 -3.60 -35.32
C ARG A 23 -17.71 -4.50 -34.91
N PRO A 24 -17.54 -5.83 -34.84
CA PRO A 24 -18.60 -6.71 -34.35
C PRO A 24 -18.99 -6.22 -32.95
N SER A 25 -20.24 -5.81 -32.77
CA SER A 25 -20.76 -5.39 -31.49
C SER A 25 -20.60 -6.56 -30.51
N ILE A 26 -19.79 -6.37 -29.47
CA ILE A 26 -19.44 -7.39 -28.45
C ILE A 26 -20.67 -7.78 -27.60
N SER A 27 -21.80 -7.10 -27.78
CA SER A 27 -23.07 -7.42 -27.14
C SER A 27 -23.68 -8.68 -27.77
N GLN A 28 -23.43 -9.84 -27.14
CA GLN A 28 -24.29 -11.00 -27.35
C GLN A 28 -25.68 -10.70 -26.81
N PRO A 29 -26.76 -11.15 -27.47
CA PRO A 29 -28.10 -10.89 -27.02
C PRO A 29 -28.35 -11.50 -25.63
N PRO A 30 -29.24 -10.93 -24.80
CA PRO A 30 -29.45 -11.34 -23.40
C PRO A 30 -29.96 -12.78 -23.23
N TRP A 31 -30.37 -13.43 -24.33
CA TRP A 31 -30.79 -14.83 -24.36
C TRP A 31 -29.69 -15.80 -24.77
N ALA A 32 -28.48 -15.32 -25.11
CA ALA A 32 -27.36 -16.17 -25.46
C ALA A 32 -26.93 -17.04 -24.27
N VAL A 33 -26.69 -18.33 -24.52
CA VAL A 33 -26.19 -19.27 -23.51
C VAL A 33 -24.68 -19.40 -23.70
N LEU A 34 -23.91 -18.89 -22.75
CA LEU A 34 -22.44 -18.97 -22.74
C LEU A 34 -21.95 -20.39 -22.45
N GLY A 35 -22.75 -21.17 -21.74
CA GLY A 35 -22.42 -22.55 -21.36
C GLY A 35 -23.44 -23.13 -20.39
N HIS A 36 -23.16 -24.31 -19.84
CA HIS A 36 -23.99 -24.94 -18.80
C HIS A 36 -23.12 -25.25 -17.58
N ARG A 37 -23.68 -25.09 -16.37
CA ARG A 37 -23.05 -25.54 -15.12
C ARG A 37 -23.07 -27.07 -15.00
N ALA A 38 -22.29 -27.63 -14.06
CA ALA A 38 -22.25 -29.07 -13.79
C ALA A 38 -23.63 -29.65 -13.43
N ASP A 39 -24.49 -28.82 -12.86
CA ASP A 39 -25.88 -29.03 -12.48
C ASP A 39 -26.88 -28.83 -13.65
N GLY A 40 -26.38 -28.61 -14.88
CA GLY A 40 -27.18 -28.55 -16.12
C GLY A 40 -27.87 -27.21 -16.39
N ARG A 41 -27.70 -26.20 -15.54
CA ARG A 41 -28.32 -24.87 -15.71
C ARG A 41 -27.52 -24.01 -16.71
N PRO A 42 -28.18 -23.33 -17.66
CA PRO A 42 -27.49 -22.46 -18.63
C PRO A 42 -26.92 -21.22 -17.94
N ILE A 43 -25.69 -20.86 -18.30
CA ILE A 43 -25.01 -19.62 -17.91
C ILE A 43 -25.34 -18.57 -18.97
N ARG A 44 -26.00 -17.49 -18.58
CA ARG A 44 -26.35 -16.37 -19.46
C ARG A 44 -25.41 -15.19 -19.19
N PRO A 45 -25.07 -14.36 -20.19
CA PRO A 45 -24.36 -13.11 -19.95
C PRO A 45 -25.26 -12.22 -19.10
N ILE A 46 -24.83 -11.94 -17.87
CA ILE A 46 -25.48 -10.93 -17.04
C ILE A 46 -25.01 -9.60 -17.63
N ALA A 47 -25.88 -8.94 -18.40
CA ALA A 47 -25.64 -7.58 -18.83
C ALA A 47 -25.50 -6.74 -17.56
N GLY A 48 -24.27 -6.32 -17.27
CA GLY A 48 -23.93 -5.58 -16.06
C GLY A 48 -24.61 -4.23 -16.01
N GLY A 49 -25.80 -4.20 -15.45
CA GLY A 49 -26.27 -3.14 -14.57
C GLY A 49 -26.63 -3.85 -13.26
N ALA A 50 -25.99 -3.47 -12.16
CA ALA A 50 -26.56 -3.82 -10.86
C ALA A 50 -28.02 -3.34 -10.89
N PRO A 51 -29.03 -4.15 -10.49
CA PRO A 51 -30.31 -3.56 -10.18
C PRO A 51 -30.02 -2.50 -9.12
N ASP A 52 -30.40 -1.26 -9.40
CA ASP A 52 -30.54 -0.26 -8.36
C ASP A 52 -31.43 -0.90 -7.28
N ASP A 53 -30.83 -1.22 -6.14
CA ASP A 53 -31.49 -1.60 -4.89
C ASP A 53 -32.23 -0.35 -4.35
N ASP A 54 -33.19 0.16 -5.12
CA ASP A 54 -34.10 1.25 -4.73
C ASP A 54 -35.33 0.72 -3.97
N ASP A 55 -35.31 -0.56 -3.54
CA ASP A 55 -36.38 -1.21 -2.76
C ASP A 55 -35.91 -1.67 -1.36
N THR A 56 -34.89 -1.04 -0.76
CA THR A 56 -34.79 -1.03 0.72
C THR A 56 -35.56 0.16 1.26
N ASP A 57 -36.88 -0.04 1.31
CA ASP A 57 -37.81 0.65 2.21
C ASP A 57 -37.35 0.36 3.65
N VAL A 58 -36.35 1.12 4.10
CA VAL A 58 -36.03 1.22 5.52
C VAL A 58 -37.04 2.22 6.06
N ASP A 59 -38.11 1.69 6.67
CA ASP A 59 -38.93 2.40 7.64
C ASP A 59 -37.96 2.96 8.72
N LEU A 60 -37.46 4.17 8.47
CA LEU A 60 -36.78 4.98 9.46
C LEU A 60 -37.90 5.45 10.37
N ASP A 61 -38.14 4.72 11.46
CA ASP A 61 -39.02 5.13 12.54
C ASP A 61 -38.70 6.58 12.94
N GLU A 62 -39.61 7.44 12.50
CA GLU A 62 -39.70 8.87 12.72
C GLU A 62 -40.12 9.11 14.18
N ASP A 63 -39.21 8.85 15.13
CA ASP A 63 -39.39 9.13 16.56
C ASP A 63 -38.02 9.26 17.28
N THR A 64 -37.03 9.86 16.63
CA THR A 64 -35.83 10.35 17.32
C THR A 64 -35.92 11.86 17.46
N ASP A 65 -36.25 12.28 18.69
CA ASP A 65 -36.29 13.66 19.16
C ASP A 65 -35.14 14.52 18.60
N PRO A 66 -35.41 15.72 18.06
CA PRO A 66 -34.37 16.69 17.74
C PRO A 66 -33.75 17.22 19.04
N ASP A 67 -32.52 16.78 19.32
CA ASP A 67 -31.63 17.38 20.32
C ASP A 67 -31.36 18.86 19.93
N PRO A 68 -31.46 19.83 20.85
CA PRO A 68 -31.60 21.23 20.51
C PRO A 68 -30.29 21.84 20.00
N GLU A 69 -30.46 22.80 19.09
CA GLU A 69 -29.45 23.72 18.58
C GLU A 69 -28.55 24.25 19.71
N PRO A 70 -27.21 24.23 19.58
CA PRO A 70 -26.38 25.11 20.38
C PRO A 70 -26.54 26.53 19.84
N ASP A 71 -27.19 27.35 20.66
CA ASP A 71 -27.30 28.80 20.59
C ASP A 71 -26.01 29.47 20.09
N ALA A 72 -26.23 30.45 19.22
CA ALA A 72 -25.26 31.45 18.83
C ALA A 72 -24.83 32.29 20.04
N ASP A 73 -23.52 32.43 20.24
CA ASP A 73 -22.97 33.67 20.80
C ASP A 73 -22.42 34.54 19.65
N PRO A 74 -22.86 35.81 19.54
CA PRO A 74 -22.39 36.78 18.57
C PRO A 74 -21.20 37.60 19.09
N ASP A 75 -20.49 38.22 18.15
CA ASP A 75 -19.57 39.36 18.30
C ASP A 75 -18.33 39.20 19.19
N GLU A 76 -17.16 39.11 18.55
CA GLU A 76 -16.03 39.96 18.97
C GLU A 76 -15.19 40.37 17.76
N ASP A 77 -15.39 41.62 17.35
CA ASP A 77 -14.44 42.46 16.64
C ASP A 77 -13.01 42.23 17.13
N THR A 78 -12.12 41.82 16.25
CA THR A 78 -10.69 42.11 16.42
C THR A 78 -10.02 42.22 15.05
N ASP A 79 -10.20 43.36 14.39
CA ASP A 79 -9.07 43.97 13.70
C ASP A 79 -8.15 44.56 14.78
N PRO A 80 -6.84 44.30 14.69
CA PRO A 80 -6.06 45.37 14.10
C PRO A 80 -5.04 44.88 13.08
N ASP A 81 -4.95 45.70 12.04
CA ASP A 81 -3.75 46.09 11.33
C ASP A 81 -2.45 45.99 12.16
N ASP A 82 -1.35 45.85 11.40
CA ASP A 82 0.01 46.30 11.73
C ASP A 82 1.05 45.31 12.30
N THR A 83 2.05 45.02 11.46
CA THR A 83 3.48 44.78 11.76
C THR A 83 3.93 43.60 12.64
N ASP A 84 4.57 42.60 12.00
CA ASP A 84 5.86 42.01 12.43
C ASP A 84 6.37 41.08 11.31
N ASP A 85 7.25 41.54 10.42
CA ASP A 85 8.70 41.44 10.60
C ASP A 85 9.14 40.18 11.37
N THR A 86 8.85 39.02 10.81
CA THR A 86 9.47 37.77 11.26
C THR A 86 10.93 37.76 10.82
N GLU A 87 11.80 38.30 11.67
CA GLU A 87 13.23 37.98 11.68
C GLU A 87 13.42 36.45 11.61
N PRO A 88 14.38 35.95 10.81
CA PRO A 88 14.75 34.54 10.82
C PRO A 88 15.45 34.21 12.15
N GLY A 89 14.67 33.77 13.13
CA GLY A 89 15.19 33.22 14.38
C GLY A 89 16.15 32.04 14.12
N PRO A 90 17.28 31.95 14.84
CA PRO A 90 18.32 30.96 14.57
C PRO A 90 17.77 29.56 14.80
N ALA A 91 17.87 28.75 13.74
CA ALA A 91 17.53 27.35 13.67
C ALA A 91 17.89 26.59 14.95
N ALA A 92 16.87 26.21 15.73
CA ALA A 92 16.99 25.16 16.73
C ALA A 92 17.48 23.90 16.01
N ALA A 93 18.71 23.51 16.34
CA ALA A 93 19.43 22.42 15.72
C ALA A 93 18.63 21.11 15.83
N LYS A 94 18.00 20.71 14.72
CA LYS A 94 17.52 19.34 14.53
C LYS A 94 18.67 18.37 14.84
N PRO A 95 18.45 17.30 15.62
CA PRO A 95 19.50 16.35 15.96
C PRO A 95 20.09 15.75 14.68
N LYS A 96 21.40 15.95 14.50
CA LYS A 96 22.20 15.37 13.42
C LYS A 96 21.88 13.87 13.32
N PRO A 97 21.43 13.35 12.17
CA PRO A 97 21.39 11.91 11.96
C PRO A 97 22.80 11.38 12.18
N GLY A 98 22.94 10.47 13.14
CA GLY A 98 24.21 9.83 13.45
C GLY A 98 24.81 9.23 12.18
N PRO A 99 26.15 9.25 12.03
CA PRO A 99 26.81 8.69 10.86
C PRO A 99 26.43 7.21 10.75
N ARG A 100 25.52 6.88 9.82
CA ARG A 100 25.32 5.51 9.36
C ARG A 100 26.70 5.05 8.92
N LYS A 101 27.23 4.01 9.59
CA LYS A 101 28.41 3.30 9.13
C LYS A 101 28.02 2.66 7.79
N THR A 102 28.23 3.40 6.71
CA THR A 102 28.29 2.85 5.38
C THR A 102 29.45 1.88 5.40
N THR A 103 29.12 0.60 5.55
CA THR A 103 29.96 -0.52 5.15
C THR A 103 30.25 -0.30 3.68
N THR A 104 31.32 0.45 3.43
CA THR A 104 31.90 0.64 2.12
C THR A 104 32.20 -0.77 1.64
N PRO A 105 31.54 -1.27 0.58
CA PRO A 105 31.92 -2.56 0.01
C PRO A 105 33.38 -2.40 -0.40
N GLN A 106 34.25 -3.06 0.35
CA GLN A 106 35.66 -3.18 0.03
C GLN A 106 35.70 -3.78 -1.38
N PRO A 107 36.15 -3.03 -2.41
CA PRO A 107 36.24 -3.58 -3.74
C PRO A 107 37.24 -4.72 -3.66
N ALA A 108 36.73 -5.94 -3.74
CA ALA A 108 37.53 -7.14 -3.80
C ALA A 108 38.40 -7.03 -5.06
N ALA A 109 39.66 -6.64 -4.86
CA ALA A 109 40.84 -6.87 -5.68
C ALA A 109 40.58 -7.45 -7.08
N ALA A 110 39.98 -6.65 -7.96
CA ALA A 110 40.14 -6.81 -9.41
C ALA A 110 41.47 -6.14 -9.77
N ALA A 111 42.56 -6.83 -9.46
CA ALA A 111 43.90 -6.54 -9.96
C ALA A 111 43.93 -6.83 -11.47
N ALA A 112 43.45 -5.87 -12.27
CA ALA A 112 43.67 -5.85 -13.71
C ALA A 112 44.63 -4.69 -14.02
N ALA A 113 45.86 -5.06 -14.38
CA ALA A 113 46.87 -4.30 -15.14
C ALA A 113 46.91 -2.77 -14.96
N GLY A 114 47.98 -2.28 -14.33
CA GLY A 114 48.26 -0.87 -14.10
C GLY A 114 48.39 -0.04 -15.39
N GLU A 115 47.27 0.47 -15.88
CA GLU A 115 47.25 1.71 -16.64
C GLU A 115 47.68 2.83 -15.69
N GLU A 116 48.93 3.27 -15.85
CA GLU A 116 49.48 4.44 -15.18
C GLU A 116 48.58 5.64 -15.47
N TRP A 117 47.77 6.02 -14.48
CA TRP A 117 46.83 7.12 -14.59
C TRP A 117 47.60 8.42 -14.83
N THR A 118 47.71 8.81 -16.09
CA THR A 118 48.23 10.11 -16.49
C THR A 118 47.11 11.15 -16.32
N PRO A 119 47.28 12.16 -15.45
CA PRO A 119 46.28 13.21 -15.34
C PRO A 119 46.11 13.90 -16.71
N PRO A 120 44.87 14.30 -17.08
CA PRO A 120 44.62 15.04 -18.30
C PRO A 120 45.54 16.25 -18.40
N SER A 121 45.98 16.60 -19.60
CA SER A 121 46.83 17.79 -19.77
C SER A 121 46.06 19.03 -19.29
N ARG A 122 46.78 20.07 -18.85
CA ARG A 122 46.17 21.29 -18.30
C ARG A 122 45.13 21.90 -19.24
N ASP A 123 45.39 21.87 -20.54
CA ASP A 123 44.49 22.40 -21.58
C ASP A 123 43.21 21.56 -21.71
N GLU A 124 43.30 20.23 -21.61
CA GLU A 124 42.15 19.34 -21.62
C GLU A 124 41.28 19.53 -20.37
N HIS A 125 41.92 19.75 -19.21
CA HIS A 125 41.21 20.03 -17.98
C HIS A 125 40.47 21.38 -18.05
N GLU A 126 41.07 22.43 -18.63
CA GLU A 126 40.40 23.71 -18.84
C GLU A 126 39.23 23.60 -19.82
N ARG A 127 39.37 22.83 -20.91
CA ARG A 127 38.26 22.53 -21.82
C ARG A 127 37.11 21.81 -21.11
N MET A 128 37.42 20.80 -20.31
CA MET A 128 36.43 20.07 -19.52
C MET A 128 35.73 20.97 -18.50
N ARG A 129 36.44 21.87 -17.82
CA ARG A 129 35.81 22.83 -16.91
C ARG A 129 34.88 23.79 -17.63
N ARG A 130 35.26 24.26 -18.83
CA ARG A 130 34.39 25.13 -19.65
C ARG A 130 33.14 24.41 -20.12
N THR A 131 33.25 23.16 -20.59
CA THR A 131 32.07 22.39 -21.03
C THR A 131 31.14 22.06 -19.85
N LEU A 132 31.69 21.73 -18.68
CA LEU A 132 30.90 21.54 -17.47
C LEU A 132 30.22 22.83 -16.99
N ALA A 133 30.91 23.97 -17.07
CA ALA A 133 30.33 25.27 -16.73
C ALA A 133 29.19 25.63 -17.69
N ALA A 134 29.37 25.42 -19.00
CA ALA A 134 28.33 25.66 -20.00
C ALA A 134 27.10 24.78 -19.77
N ARG A 135 27.29 23.46 -19.56
CA ARG A 135 26.17 22.54 -19.25
C ARG A 135 25.45 22.90 -17.96
N LYS A 136 26.18 23.40 -16.95
CA LYS A 136 25.56 23.89 -15.70
C LYS A 136 24.73 25.14 -15.93
N ALA A 137 25.21 26.08 -16.75
CA ALA A 137 24.45 27.26 -17.12
C ALA A 137 23.18 26.90 -17.91
N GLU A 138 23.30 26.03 -18.92
CA GLU A 138 22.14 25.51 -19.69
C GLU A 138 21.12 24.83 -18.78
N LYS A 139 21.57 24.00 -17.82
CA LYS A 139 20.69 23.35 -16.85
C LYS A 139 19.93 24.37 -15.99
N LEU A 140 20.61 25.43 -15.53
CA LEU A 140 19.98 26.48 -14.72
C LEU A 140 18.98 27.29 -15.54
N ASP A 141 19.28 27.59 -16.80
CA ASP A 141 18.37 28.31 -17.68
C ASP A 141 17.13 27.46 -18.03
N LEU A 142 17.28 26.16 -18.31
CA LEU A 142 16.15 25.24 -18.47
C LEU A 142 15.30 25.16 -17.20
N GLN A 143 15.94 25.13 -16.02
CA GLN A 143 15.21 25.12 -14.75
C GLN A 143 14.42 26.42 -14.53
N ARG A 144 14.98 27.58 -14.91
CA ARG A 144 14.27 28.86 -14.89
C ARG A 144 13.08 28.85 -15.84
N GLN A 145 13.26 28.36 -17.08
CA GLN A 145 12.18 28.25 -18.06
C GLN A 145 11.05 27.33 -17.57
N LEU A 146 11.38 26.19 -16.96
CA LEU A 146 10.37 25.29 -16.38
C LEU A 146 9.63 25.95 -15.21
N ASN A 147 10.31 26.69 -14.36
CA ASN A 147 9.67 27.42 -13.26
C ASN A 147 8.79 28.55 -13.77
N GLU A 148 9.21 29.28 -14.81
CA GLU A 148 8.42 30.34 -15.44
C GLU A 148 7.17 29.76 -16.12
N LEU A 149 7.28 28.62 -16.82
CA LEU A 149 6.13 27.92 -17.38
C LEU A 149 5.16 27.47 -16.29
N ARG A 150 5.66 26.92 -15.18
CA ARG A 150 4.82 26.54 -14.03
C ARG A 150 4.12 27.73 -13.40
N ALA A 151 4.81 28.86 -13.27
CA ALA A 151 4.22 30.10 -12.74
C ALA A 151 3.13 30.63 -13.68
N ARG A 152 3.39 30.69 -14.98
CA ARG A 152 2.39 31.11 -15.98
C ARG A 152 1.18 30.19 -16.03
N THR A 153 1.36 28.88 -15.91
CA THR A 153 0.22 27.95 -15.82
C THR A 153 -0.55 28.14 -14.52
N ALA A 154 0.13 28.38 -13.40
CA ALA A 154 -0.54 28.64 -12.12
C ALA A 154 -1.33 29.97 -12.12
N GLU A 155 -0.86 30.99 -12.83
CA GLU A 155 -1.57 32.27 -12.99
C GLU A 155 -2.73 32.19 -14.00
N ALA A 156 -2.63 31.30 -15.00
CA ALA A 156 -3.66 31.08 -16.01
C ALA A 156 -4.76 30.10 -15.58
N GLU A 157 -4.51 29.30 -14.53
CA GLU A 157 -5.50 28.42 -13.93
C GLU A 157 -6.63 29.26 -13.31
N THR A 158 -7.84 29.04 -13.82
CA THR A 158 -9.04 29.67 -13.26
C THR A 158 -9.25 29.17 -11.83
N GLU A 159 -9.82 30.01 -10.95
CA GLU A 159 -10.12 29.61 -9.56
C GLU A 159 -10.91 28.29 -9.49
N SER A 160 -11.74 28.01 -10.49
CA SER A 160 -12.46 26.75 -10.67
C SER A 160 -11.55 25.54 -10.92
N GLU A 161 -10.49 25.66 -11.73
CA GLU A 161 -9.55 24.57 -11.98
C GLU A 161 -8.67 24.29 -10.76
N LYS A 162 -8.27 25.35 -10.06
CA LYS A 162 -7.55 25.23 -8.79
C LYS A 162 -8.39 24.50 -7.74
N ALA A 163 -9.67 24.85 -7.64
CA ALA A 163 -10.61 24.16 -6.74
C ALA A 163 -10.81 22.68 -7.13
N ILE A 164 -10.88 22.35 -8.43
CA ILE A 164 -10.97 20.96 -8.89
C ILE A 164 -9.68 20.18 -8.57
N ARG A 165 -8.50 20.77 -8.76
CA ARG A 165 -7.23 20.10 -8.41
C ARG A 165 -7.12 19.87 -6.90
N GLU A 166 -7.44 20.88 -6.10
CA GLU A 166 -7.39 20.73 -4.64
C GLU A 166 -8.41 19.69 -4.15
N ALA A 167 -9.62 19.68 -4.72
CA ALA A 167 -10.62 18.66 -4.43
C ALA A 167 -10.14 17.26 -4.84
N ALA A 168 -9.48 17.12 -6.00
CA ALA A 168 -8.91 15.86 -6.46
C ALA A 168 -7.79 15.37 -5.53
N GLU A 169 -6.83 16.24 -5.17
CA GLU A 169 -5.74 15.89 -4.25
C GLU A 169 -6.25 15.54 -2.85
N GLN A 170 -7.27 16.25 -2.35
CA GLN A 170 -7.90 15.91 -1.08
C GLN A 170 -8.67 14.59 -1.15
N GLY A 171 -9.32 14.30 -2.28
CA GLY A 171 -9.95 13.02 -2.56
C GLY A 171 -8.93 11.88 -2.53
N GLU A 172 -7.86 12.01 -3.32
CA GLU A 172 -6.78 11.03 -3.37
C GLU A 172 -6.16 10.79 -2.00
N LYS A 173 -5.87 11.83 -1.21
CA LYS A 173 -5.34 11.69 0.16
C LYS A 173 -6.27 10.88 1.07
N LYS A 174 -7.59 11.10 0.98
CA LYS A 174 -8.59 10.40 1.81
C LYS A 174 -8.75 8.93 1.40
N PHE A 175 -8.70 8.61 0.11
CA PHE A 175 -8.88 7.25 -0.39
C PHE A 175 -7.60 6.42 -0.44
N LYS A 176 -6.42 7.06 -0.62
CA LYS A 176 -5.13 6.37 -0.70
C LYS A 176 -4.82 5.61 0.58
N ALA A 177 -4.92 6.26 1.75
CA ALA A 177 -4.57 5.63 3.02
C ALA A 177 -5.35 4.34 3.33
N PRO A 178 -6.71 4.28 3.23
CA PRO A 178 -7.44 3.04 3.44
C PRO A 178 -7.14 1.99 2.36
N LEU A 179 -6.98 2.38 1.08
CA LEU A 179 -6.67 1.46 0.00
C LEU A 179 -5.29 0.80 0.16
N VAL A 180 -4.26 1.60 0.45
CA VAL A 180 -2.91 1.10 0.73
C VAL A 180 -2.93 0.19 1.96
N ARG A 181 -3.69 0.53 2.99
CA ARG A 181 -3.80 -0.29 4.21
C ARG A 181 -4.46 -1.64 3.95
N THR A 182 -5.50 -1.71 3.12
CA THR A 182 -6.16 -2.97 2.77
C THR A 182 -5.28 -3.83 1.87
N ALA A 183 -4.61 -3.23 0.88
CA ALA A 183 -3.63 -3.90 0.02
C ALA A 183 -2.45 -4.45 0.82
N ALA A 184 -1.84 -3.62 1.69
CA ALA A 184 -0.76 -4.03 2.58
C ALA A 184 -1.17 -5.18 3.52
N ARG A 185 -2.40 -5.14 4.06
CA ARG A 185 -2.94 -6.25 4.86
C ARG A 185 -3.02 -7.54 4.04
N ALA A 186 -3.54 -7.48 2.81
CA ALA A 186 -3.65 -8.64 1.95
C ALA A 186 -2.28 -9.21 1.57
N ALA A 187 -1.35 -8.34 1.17
CA ALA A 187 0.01 -8.72 0.79
C ALA A 187 0.79 -9.34 1.96
N LEU A 188 0.67 -8.78 3.18
CA LEU A 188 1.27 -9.38 4.39
C LEU A 188 0.71 -10.78 4.69
N ILE A 189 -0.59 -11.00 4.48
CA ILE A 189 -1.21 -12.32 4.66
C ILE A 189 -0.66 -13.31 3.61
N GLN A 190 -0.55 -12.90 2.34
CA GLN A 190 0.03 -13.70 1.26
C GLN A 190 1.51 -14.04 1.53
N ALA A 191 2.26 -13.08 2.05
CA ALA A 191 3.64 -13.20 2.50
C ALA A 191 3.84 -14.14 3.70
N GLY A 192 2.76 -14.66 4.30
CA GLY A 192 2.84 -15.61 5.41
C GLY A 192 2.93 -14.96 6.79
N ALA A 193 2.55 -13.69 6.96
CA ALA A 193 2.53 -13.05 8.29
C ALA A 193 1.67 -13.80 9.33
N LEU A 194 0.64 -14.52 8.87
CA LEU A 194 -0.22 -15.35 9.72
C LEU A 194 0.31 -16.77 9.91
N ALA A 195 1.39 -17.15 9.24
CA ALA A 195 1.86 -18.52 9.22
C ALA A 195 2.32 -19.02 10.60
N ALA A 196 2.69 -18.08 11.50
CA ALA A 196 3.08 -18.36 12.88
C ALA A 196 2.00 -18.24 13.96
N ILE A 197 0.74 -18.10 13.56
CA ILE A 197 -0.38 -18.05 14.51
C ILE A 197 -1.33 -19.19 14.19
N ASP A 198 -1.87 -19.82 15.24
CA ASP A 198 -2.91 -20.81 15.09
C ASP A 198 -4.13 -20.19 14.38
N PRO A 199 -4.70 -20.84 13.35
CA PRO A 199 -5.83 -20.28 12.59
C PRO A 199 -7.10 -20.08 13.44
N SER A 200 -7.14 -20.67 14.64
CA SER A 200 -8.20 -20.48 15.63
C SER A 200 -8.12 -19.13 16.35
N ASP A 201 -6.92 -18.55 16.50
CA ASP A 201 -6.68 -17.32 17.27
C ASP A 201 -6.69 -16.08 16.36
N LYS A 202 -7.86 -15.76 15.79
CA LYS A 202 -8.02 -14.61 14.86
C LYS A 202 -7.53 -13.29 15.45
N GLU A 203 -7.81 -13.02 16.73
CA GLU A 203 -7.42 -11.78 17.42
C GLU A 203 -5.90 -11.59 17.47
N LYS A 204 -5.14 -12.66 17.74
CA LYS A 204 -3.66 -12.61 17.72
C LYS A 204 -3.15 -12.37 16.31
N GLY A 205 -3.78 -12.99 15.31
CA GLY A 205 -3.50 -12.79 13.89
C GLY A 205 -3.63 -11.33 13.50
N GLU A 206 -4.76 -10.71 13.85
CA GLU A 206 -4.99 -9.29 13.57
C GLU A 206 -4.05 -8.36 14.33
N ALA A 207 -3.79 -8.64 15.61
CA ALA A 207 -2.86 -7.84 16.41
C ALA A 207 -1.45 -7.87 15.81
N ARG A 208 -1.01 -9.00 15.26
CA ARG A 208 0.28 -9.12 14.56
C ARG A 208 0.27 -8.34 13.25
N ILE A 209 -0.77 -8.48 12.42
CA ILE A 209 -0.87 -7.71 11.17
C ILE A 209 -0.87 -6.21 11.46
N ARG A 210 -1.59 -5.74 12.50
CA ARG A 210 -1.56 -4.32 12.91
C ARG A 210 -0.17 -3.85 13.33
N ARG A 211 0.69 -4.72 13.89
CA ARG A 211 2.09 -4.38 14.20
C ARG A 211 2.94 -4.32 12.94
N LEU A 212 2.79 -5.26 12.02
CA LEU A 212 3.52 -5.27 10.74
C LEU A 212 3.12 -4.08 9.86
N LEU A 213 1.83 -3.70 9.84
CA LEU A 213 1.35 -2.51 9.14
C LEU A 213 1.96 -1.21 9.65
N LYS A 214 2.49 -1.16 10.88
CA LYS A 214 3.20 0.02 11.40
C LYS A 214 4.67 0.08 10.94
N LEU A 215 5.21 -1.01 10.40
CA LEU A 215 6.56 -1.08 9.85
C LEU A 215 6.59 -0.76 8.35
N VAL A 216 5.48 -0.94 7.65
CA VAL A 216 5.32 -0.55 6.24
C VAL A 216 5.28 0.97 6.15
N ASP A 217 6.13 1.54 5.30
CA ASP A 217 6.17 2.98 5.06
C ASP A 217 5.12 3.36 4.02
N MET A 218 3.95 3.81 4.49
CA MET A 218 2.80 4.11 3.64
C MET A 218 3.01 5.35 2.75
N ASP A 219 3.99 6.20 3.05
CA ASP A 219 4.27 7.42 2.30
C ASP A 219 5.06 7.12 1.02
N ASP A 220 5.92 6.10 1.05
CA ASP A 220 6.74 5.65 -0.07
C ASP A 220 5.98 4.75 -1.06
N VAL A 221 4.77 4.31 -0.67
CA VAL A 221 3.89 3.51 -1.51
C VAL A 221 2.98 4.41 -2.35
N SER A 222 2.92 4.16 -3.66
CA SER A 222 2.05 4.90 -4.60
C SER A 222 0.93 4.01 -5.15
N VAL A 223 -0.25 4.59 -5.34
CA VAL A 223 -1.36 3.91 -6.03
C VAL A 223 -1.32 4.39 -7.48
N ASP A 224 -1.27 3.45 -8.43
CA ASP A 224 -1.42 3.77 -9.84
C ASP A 224 -2.85 4.26 -10.11
N SER A 225 -2.98 5.47 -10.67
CA SER A 225 -4.27 6.09 -10.95
C SER A 225 -5.07 5.32 -12.00
N ASP A 226 -4.40 4.60 -12.90
CA ASP A 226 -5.04 3.96 -14.04
C ASP A 226 -5.54 2.56 -13.70
N THR A 227 -4.73 1.78 -12.97
CA THR A 227 -5.03 0.38 -12.63
C THR A 227 -5.58 0.23 -11.22
N GLY A 228 -5.34 1.20 -10.32
CA GLY A 228 -5.61 1.08 -8.89
C GLY A 228 -4.66 0.13 -8.16
N GLU A 229 -3.60 -0.34 -8.83
CA GLU A 229 -2.58 -1.21 -8.23
C GLU A 229 -1.66 -0.41 -7.31
N VAL A 230 -1.18 -1.06 -6.25
CA VAL A 230 -0.35 -0.43 -5.22
C VAL A 230 1.12 -0.76 -5.52
N LEU A 231 1.84 0.18 -6.12
CA LEU A 231 3.23 0.00 -6.54
C LEU A 231 4.20 0.15 -5.35
N GLY A 232 5.23 -0.70 -5.32
CA GLY A 232 6.32 -0.65 -4.33
C GLY A 232 6.03 -1.33 -2.99
N LEU A 233 4.78 -1.79 -2.78
CA LEU A 233 4.39 -2.49 -1.56
C LEU A 233 5.04 -3.89 -1.48
N GLU A 234 5.14 -4.60 -2.60
CA GLU A 234 5.77 -5.92 -2.68
C GLU A 234 7.25 -5.86 -2.31
N ASP A 235 7.99 -4.88 -2.85
CA ASP A 235 9.41 -4.68 -2.58
C ASP A 235 9.65 -4.40 -1.09
N GLN A 236 8.80 -3.57 -0.46
CA GLN A 236 8.88 -3.33 0.99
C GLN A 236 8.61 -4.59 1.81
N ILE A 237 7.62 -5.40 1.41
CA ILE A 237 7.31 -6.66 2.11
C ILE A 237 8.44 -7.68 1.94
N GLU A 238 9.06 -7.77 0.75
CA GLU A 238 10.22 -8.62 0.51
C GLU A 238 11.43 -8.16 1.36
N ALA A 239 11.68 -6.85 1.43
CA ALA A 239 12.70 -6.29 2.32
C ALA A 239 12.41 -6.63 3.79
N MET A 240 11.16 -6.53 4.24
CA MET A 240 10.75 -6.94 5.59
C MET A 240 10.91 -8.44 5.84
N GLN A 241 10.65 -9.29 4.84
CA GLN A 241 10.90 -10.73 4.94
C GLN A 241 12.40 -11.03 5.08
N ALA A 242 13.25 -10.29 4.37
CA ALA A 242 14.70 -10.43 4.44
C ALA A 242 15.25 -9.96 5.80
N ASP A 243 14.75 -8.84 6.31
CA ASP A 243 15.22 -8.25 7.57
C ASP A 243 14.67 -8.98 8.82
N TYR A 244 13.45 -9.53 8.73
CA TYR A 244 12.73 -10.15 9.85
C TYR A 244 12.10 -11.49 9.47
N PRO A 245 12.88 -12.50 9.06
CA PRO A 245 12.35 -13.79 8.60
C PRO A 245 11.53 -14.51 9.69
N GLU A 246 11.83 -14.29 10.97
CA GLU A 246 11.07 -14.83 12.12
C GLU A 246 9.62 -14.33 12.16
N LEU A 247 9.34 -13.17 11.56
CA LEU A 247 8.00 -12.61 11.49
C LEU A 247 7.15 -13.25 10.38
N PHE A 248 7.75 -14.02 9.47
CA PHE A 248 7.04 -14.68 8.36
C PHE A 248 7.20 -16.20 8.36
N ALA A 249 8.19 -16.73 9.10
CA ALA A 249 8.40 -18.15 9.22
C ALA A 249 7.22 -18.85 9.90
N LYS A 250 6.84 -20.02 9.37
CA LYS A 250 5.98 -20.95 10.11
C LYS A 250 6.72 -21.36 11.38
N PRO A 251 6.05 -21.36 12.55
CA PRO A 251 6.67 -21.78 13.78
C PRO A 251 7.01 -23.24 13.55
N ALA A 252 8.28 -23.60 13.75
CA ALA A 252 8.67 -25.00 13.69
C ALA A 252 7.69 -25.75 14.59
N PRO A 253 7.02 -26.82 14.08
CA PRO A 253 6.01 -27.51 14.85
C PRO A 253 6.66 -27.86 16.18
N GLU A 254 6.15 -27.26 17.27
CA GLU A 254 6.70 -27.54 18.60
C GLU A 254 6.76 -29.06 18.70
N PRO A 255 7.93 -29.64 19.01
CA PRO A 255 8.08 -31.08 19.03
C PRO A 255 7.00 -31.57 19.96
N GLN A 256 5.96 -32.19 19.38
CA GLN A 256 4.76 -32.56 20.12
C GLN A 256 5.29 -33.34 21.29
N LYS A 257 5.23 -32.73 22.49
CA LYS A 257 5.71 -33.39 23.70
C LYS A 257 4.90 -34.65 23.74
N LEU A 258 5.53 -35.76 23.33
CA LEU A 258 4.83 -37.00 23.03
C LEU A 258 4.05 -37.26 24.29
N LYS A 259 2.72 -37.08 24.24
CA LYS A 259 1.87 -37.31 25.40
C LYS A 259 2.30 -38.68 25.87
N PRO A 260 2.84 -38.82 27.10
CA PRO A 260 3.45 -40.06 27.53
C PRO A 260 2.42 -41.12 27.23
N ARG A 261 2.74 -41.99 26.24
CA ARG A 261 1.82 -43.04 25.80
C ARG A 261 1.41 -43.70 27.11
N PRO A 262 0.11 -43.74 27.47
CA PRO A 262 -0.29 -44.55 28.59
C PRO A 262 0.19 -45.95 28.19
N THR A 263 1.24 -46.43 28.86
CA THR A 263 1.70 -47.79 28.76
C THR A 263 0.60 -48.62 29.39
N ALA A 264 -0.49 -48.78 28.66
CA ALA A 264 -1.61 -49.64 28.93
C ALA A 264 -1.19 -51.09 28.65
N ALA A 265 -0.07 -51.50 29.25
CA ALA A 265 -0.02 -52.85 29.75
C ALA A 265 -1.06 -52.87 30.89
N PRO A 266 -2.10 -53.71 30.84
CA PRO A 266 -2.98 -53.90 31.97
C PRO A 266 -2.09 -54.31 33.15
N LYS A 267 -1.87 -53.39 34.09
CA LYS A 267 -1.26 -53.74 35.38
C LYS A 267 -2.19 -54.79 35.96
N ASN A 268 -1.69 -56.01 36.11
CA ASN A 268 -2.37 -57.06 36.86
C ASN A 268 -2.93 -56.42 38.15
N PRO A 269 -4.19 -56.74 38.52
CA PRO A 269 -4.78 -56.19 39.73
C PRO A 269 -3.79 -56.40 40.87
N ALA A 270 -3.45 -55.30 41.55
CA ALA A 270 -2.49 -55.35 42.65
C ALA A 270 -2.96 -56.45 43.61
N PRO A 271 -2.09 -57.38 44.02
CA PRO A 271 -2.45 -58.38 45.02
C PRO A 271 -3.02 -57.63 46.22
N GLU A 272 -4.24 -58.00 46.62
CA GLU A 272 -4.96 -57.35 47.69
C GLU A 272 -4.01 -57.17 48.88
N LYS A 273 -3.86 -55.91 49.33
CA LYS A 273 -3.02 -55.62 50.49
C LYS A 273 -3.50 -56.52 51.63
N PRO A 274 -2.60 -57.25 52.30
CA PRO A 274 -3.01 -58.12 53.39
C PRO A 274 -3.78 -57.30 54.41
N LYS A 275 -4.95 -57.80 54.81
CA LYS A 275 -5.83 -57.15 55.81
C LYS A 275 -4.98 -56.62 56.97
N PRO A 276 -5.12 -55.34 57.32
CA PRO A 276 -4.31 -54.75 58.38
C PRO A 276 -4.53 -55.52 59.69
N SER A 277 -3.47 -55.63 60.49
CA SER A 277 -3.41 -56.50 61.67
C SER A 277 -4.55 -56.27 62.68
N TRP A 278 -5.07 -55.04 62.75
CA TRP A 278 -6.19 -54.69 63.64
C TRP A 278 -7.49 -55.39 63.23
N GLU A 279 -7.73 -55.60 61.94
CA GLU A 279 -8.95 -56.24 61.42
C GLU A 279 -8.93 -57.76 61.67
N ARG A 280 -7.72 -58.36 61.66
CA ARG A 280 -7.51 -59.76 62.06
C ARG A 280 -7.77 -59.96 63.56
N HIS A 281 -7.35 -59.01 64.40
CA HIS A 281 -7.62 -59.08 65.85
C HIS A 281 -9.09 -58.87 66.19
N ALA A 282 -9.79 -57.95 65.51
CA ALA A 282 -11.22 -57.73 65.71
C ALA A 282 -12.07 -58.96 65.34
N ALA A 283 -11.75 -59.62 64.23
CA ALA A 283 -12.43 -60.86 63.81
C ALA A 283 -12.18 -62.03 64.78
N SER A 284 -11.02 -62.07 65.45
CA SER A 284 -10.72 -63.08 66.47
C SER A 284 -11.52 -62.83 67.76
N ALA A 285 -11.71 -61.58 68.16
CA ALA A 285 -12.46 -61.25 69.37
C ALA A 285 -13.96 -61.59 69.22
N LEU A 286 -14.53 -61.38 68.02
CA LEU A 286 -15.93 -61.69 67.74
C LEU A 286 -16.24 -63.20 67.65
N ARG A 287 -15.23 -64.07 67.56
CA ARG A 287 -15.39 -65.53 67.53
C ARG A 287 -15.34 -66.20 68.91
N GLN A 288 -14.97 -65.45 69.95
CA GLN A 288 -14.84 -65.97 71.32
C GLN A 288 -16.02 -65.56 72.24
N SER A 289 -16.99 -64.81 71.72
CA SER A 289 -18.30 -64.59 72.33
C SER A 289 -19.33 -65.55 71.75
#